data_AF-A0A3M7NQW8-F1
#
_entry.id   AF-A0A3M7NQW8-F1
#
_cell.length_a   1.000
_cell.length_b   1.000
_cell.length_c   1.000
_cell.angle_alpha   90.00
_cell.angle_beta   90.00
_cell.angle_gamma   90.00
#
_symmetry.space_group_name_H-M   'P 1'
#
loop_
_entity.id
_entity.type
_entity.pdbx_description
1 polymer ?
#
loop_
_entity_poly.entity_id
_entity_poly.type
_entity_poly.pdbx_seq_one_letter_code
_entity_poly.pdbx_strand_id
1 'polypeptide(L)'
;MTNLLNRVWAKVEGLHEDVSPHHWRLPSSYSASSKGGRTTVIPHPSVFRNALISNPGSPGGAAPDGRPVYPDISHAAVHLALLECFRNLRHSAAELGIKLHSPPAPSYDFNEKKPQRTPTFEREAESEQWNLLIHLAITRFQTWWTHLDQVFNHAAAYTHHGGNRAVVQLNKDYLPPLDVLLVWYAFMLEPEEYQRACIECEMPHLTKLCFPWPAIRDLIDFDTMTLTITRPAESLFKNLTEQSADILQYIQAPPAYTEPSMLSPTIDFFTLVKKQDPFLDLSHKLLWIRSPALVGSLERSFEAYFDAQSTNNLFFMSPNAIVFGIDLIWRTHRLYPAQYSDFREAISDTAPPDQLSRPVLDLPQSSQPNKRSPSLPPPQPSGTTCLCWTCERLRDDLPTFSLSPKEEPLANPAAAAGPPPSPPPWSTSSYTTPSTSQPWDPRQLSSLSSEQLHYIKDDLGFHHAVEAARRQGLTLPTRPPTAKEKEAERREKQRRESAGRGSPLFPDVYVDMGSSSKWRKWSRKKEDAEICV
;
A
#
# COMPACT_ATOMS: atom_id res chain seq x y z
N MET A 1 -30.52 23.59 27.21
CA MET A 1 -30.41 23.86 25.75
C MET A 1 -29.87 22.64 24.98
N THR A 2 -28.97 21.84 25.55
CA THR A 2 -28.46 20.57 24.99
C THR A 2 -29.53 19.50 24.72
N ASN A 3 -30.49 19.30 25.61
CA ASN A 3 -31.58 18.32 25.40
C ASN A 3 -32.60 18.71 24.32
N LEU A 4 -32.71 20.00 24.01
CA LEU A 4 -33.55 20.50 22.92
C LEU A 4 -32.86 20.36 21.57
N LEU A 5 -31.54 20.61 21.52
CA LEU A 5 -30.72 20.37 20.32
C LEU A 5 -30.71 18.89 19.94
N ASN A 6 -30.56 17.97 20.91
CA ASN A 6 -30.59 16.53 20.65
C ASN A 6 -31.96 16.04 20.14
N ARG A 7 -33.07 16.63 20.64
CA ARG A 7 -34.42 16.32 20.14
C ARG A 7 -34.71 16.91 18.76
N VAL A 8 -34.14 18.07 18.44
CA VAL A 8 -34.24 18.67 17.10
C VAL A 8 -33.38 17.89 16.10
N TRP A 9 -32.19 17.43 16.50
CA TRP A 9 -31.34 16.57 15.67
C TRP A 9 -31.99 15.20 15.41
N ALA A 10 -32.51 14.53 16.44
CA ALA A 10 -33.24 13.27 16.27
C ALA A 10 -34.50 13.41 15.37
N LYS A 11 -35.15 14.58 15.38
CA LYS A 11 -36.34 14.85 14.56
C LYS A 11 -35.99 15.28 13.12
N VAL A 12 -34.76 15.73 12.88
CA VAL A 12 -34.19 15.97 11.54
C VAL A 12 -33.59 14.67 10.95
N GLU A 13 -33.09 13.76 11.79
CA GLU A 13 -32.56 12.45 11.39
C GLU A 13 -33.65 11.51 10.84
N GLY A 14 -34.89 11.59 11.34
CA GLY A 14 -36.02 10.82 10.82
C GLY A 14 -36.45 11.16 9.38
N LEU A 15 -35.87 12.18 8.76
CA LEU A 15 -36.08 12.55 7.35
C LEU A 15 -34.90 12.13 6.44
N HIS A 16 -33.87 11.49 7.01
CA HIS A 16 -32.59 11.25 6.33
C HIS A 16 -32.37 9.79 5.91
N GLU A 17 -33.37 8.91 6.06
CA GLU A 17 -33.28 7.47 5.77
C GLU A 17 -33.23 7.16 4.26
N ASP A 18 -33.65 8.07 3.38
CA ASP A 18 -33.60 7.88 1.91
C ASP A 18 -32.30 8.38 1.25
N VAL A 19 -31.40 9.03 2.00
CA VAL A 19 -30.16 9.60 1.43
C VAL A 19 -29.04 8.56 1.43
N SER A 20 -28.50 8.29 0.24
CA SER A 20 -27.37 7.36 0.04
C SER A 20 -26.22 7.67 1.01
N PRO A 21 -25.57 6.65 1.60
CA PRO A 21 -24.44 6.83 2.52
C PRO A 21 -23.30 7.69 1.98
N HIS A 22 -23.07 7.68 0.67
CA HIS A 22 -22.07 8.53 0.01
C HIS A 22 -22.36 10.05 0.13
N HIS A 23 -23.59 10.43 0.49
CA HIS A 23 -24.05 11.82 0.58
C HIS A 23 -24.43 12.22 2.01
N TRP A 24 -24.05 11.44 3.02
CA TRP A 24 -24.28 11.81 4.41
C TRP A 24 -23.57 13.12 4.76
N ARG A 25 -24.27 13.98 5.50
CA ARG A 25 -23.64 15.12 6.16
C ARG A 25 -22.90 14.63 7.40
N LEU A 26 -21.59 14.68 7.34
CA LEU A 26 -20.71 14.25 8.43
C LEU A 26 -20.42 15.41 9.39
N PRO A 27 -20.20 15.15 10.68
CA PRO A 27 -19.69 16.15 11.60
C PRO A 27 -18.32 16.66 11.14
N SER A 28 -18.09 17.97 11.28
CA SER A 28 -16.85 18.62 10.81
C SER A 28 -16.14 19.45 11.88
N SER A 29 -16.76 19.61 13.05
CA SER A 29 -16.23 20.45 14.14
C SER A 29 -15.63 19.57 15.23
N TYR A 30 -14.30 19.55 15.30
CA TYR A 30 -13.53 18.81 16.29
C TYR A 30 -12.55 19.76 17.00
N SER A 31 -12.22 19.45 18.26
CA SER A 31 -11.34 20.31 19.06
C SER A 31 -9.88 20.10 18.66
N ALA A 32 -9.11 21.17 18.50
CA ALA A 32 -7.65 21.06 18.36
C ALA A 32 -7.02 20.57 19.67
N SER A 33 -5.94 19.80 19.57
CA SER A 33 -5.21 19.31 20.74
C SER A 33 -4.72 20.49 21.60
N SER A 34 -5.04 20.50 22.89
CA SER A 34 -4.49 21.48 23.84
C SER A 34 -3.09 21.04 24.31
N LYS A 35 -2.24 21.98 24.73
CA LYS A 35 -0.90 21.67 25.28
C LYS A 35 -1.05 20.73 26.48
N GLY A 36 -0.63 19.47 26.32
CA GLY A 36 -0.75 18.40 27.34
C GLY A 36 -1.92 17.42 27.12
N GLY A 37 -2.73 17.61 26.09
CA GLY A 37 -3.81 16.70 25.69
C GLY A 37 -3.31 15.48 24.89
N ARG A 38 -4.15 14.44 24.80
CA ARG A 38 -3.88 13.23 24.01
C ARG A 38 -3.71 13.62 22.53
N THR A 39 -2.63 13.17 21.89
CA THR A 39 -2.35 13.44 20.48
C THR A 39 -3.08 12.43 19.60
N THR A 40 -3.71 12.90 18.53
CA THR A 40 -4.31 12.02 17.52
C THR A 40 -3.20 11.32 16.74
N VAL A 41 -3.24 9.98 16.70
CA VAL A 41 -2.29 9.14 15.96
C VAL A 41 -3.09 8.23 15.06
N ILE A 42 -3.07 8.52 13.76
CA ILE A 42 -3.74 7.75 12.71
C ILE A 42 -2.71 7.52 11.61
N PRO A 43 -2.31 6.27 11.30
CA PRO A 43 -2.89 5.01 11.77
C PRO A 43 -2.44 4.68 13.20
N HIS A 44 -3.26 3.93 13.94
CA HIS A 44 -2.90 3.56 15.31
C HIS A 44 -1.73 2.56 15.30
N PRO A 45 -0.64 2.76 16.09
CA PRO A 45 0.58 1.94 15.99
C PRO A 45 0.38 0.43 16.24
N SER A 46 -0.73 0.03 16.89
CA SER A 46 -1.03 -1.38 17.11
C SER A 46 -1.21 -2.18 15.83
N VAL A 47 -1.65 -1.55 14.74
CA VAL A 47 -1.92 -2.22 13.45
C VAL A 47 -0.65 -2.76 12.80
N PHE A 48 0.53 -2.29 13.19
CA PHE A 48 1.81 -2.70 12.58
C PHE A 48 2.60 -3.70 13.43
N ARG A 49 2.13 -4.03 14.63
CA ARG A 49 2.94 -4.74 15.63
C ARG A 49 3.33 -6.15 15.23
N ASN A 50 2.46 -6.85 14.48
CA ASN A 50 2.70 -8.22 14.07
C ASN A 50 3.32 -8.31 12.66
N ALA A 51 3.81 -7.20 12.10
CA ALA A 51 4.59 -7.21 10.87
C ALA A 51 6.01 -7.73 11.15
N LEU A 52 6.08 -9.02 11.50
CA LEU A 52 7.26 -9.77 11.91
C LEU A 52 7.39 -11.00 11.02
N ILE A 53 8.62 -11.39 10.72
CA ILE A 53 8.91 -12.61 9.97
C ILE A 53 9.47 -13.63 10.98
N SER A 54 8.75 -14.72 11.20
CA SER A 54 9.19 -15.79 12.11
C SER A 54 10.40 -16.53 11.55
N ASN A 55 11.21 -17.08 12.45
CA ASN A 55 12.42 -17.82 12.12
C ASN A 55 12.06 -19.18 11.46
N PRO A 56 12.71 -19.58 10.35
CA PRO A 56 12.46 -20.86 9.71
C PRO A 56 13.06 -21.99 10.56
N GLY A 57 12.18 -22.83 11.10
CA GLY A 57 12.51 -23.88 12.08
C GLY A 57 11.30 -24.23 12.96
N SER A 58 10.36 -23.30 13.14
CA SER A 58 8.96 -23.67 13.36
C SER A 58 8.43 -24.32 12.08
N PRO A 59 7.64 -25.41 12.17
CA PRO A 59 7.23 -26.16 11.00
C PRO A 59 6.69 -25.22 9.93
N GLY A 60 7.41 -25.17 8.81
CA GLY A 60 6.91 -24.62 7.57
C GLY A 60 5.68 -25.45 7.21
N GLY A 61 4.53 -24.82 7.35
CA GLY A 61 3.24 -25.45 7.23
C GLY A 61 2.22 -24.39 7.50
N ALA A 62 1.09 -24.48 6.81
CA ALA A 62 -0.09 -23.75 7.18
C ALA A 62 -0.29 -23.82 8.71
N ALA A 63 -0.88 -22.77 9.29
CA ALA A 63 -1.37 -22.85 10.66
C ALA A 63 -2.23 -24.12 10.82
N PRO A 64 -2.44 -24.65 12.05
CA PRO A 64 -3.13 -25.92 12.28
C PRO A 64 -4.52 -26.03 11.62
N ASP A 65 -5.09 -24.91 11.20
CA ASP A 65 -6.35 -24.73 10.49
C ASP A 65 -6.23 -24.66 8.95
N GLY A 66 -5.04 -24.86 8.38
CA GLY A 66 -4.79 -24.76 6.94
C GLY A 66 -4.55 -23.34 6.42
N ARG A 67 -4.50 -22.32 7.29
CA ARG A 67 -4.26 -20.92 6.89
C ARG A 67 -2.80 -20.65 6.55
N PRO A 68 -2.51 -19.82 5.53
CA PRO A 68 -1.13 -19.40 5.28
C PRO A 68 -0.64 -18.59 6.49
N VAL A 69 0.56 -18.94 6.99
CA VAL A 69 1.17 -18.24 8.15
C VAL A 69 1.47 -16.77 7.82
N TYR A 70 1.69 -16.47 6.54
CA TYR A 70 1.88 -15.13 6.01
C TYR A 70 0.97 -14.90 4.81
N PRO A 71 0.48 -13.68 4.61
CA PRO A 71 0.75 -12.48 5.40
C PRO A 71 -0.29 -12.22 6.51
N ASP A 72 0.15 -11.79 7.69
CA ASP A 72 -0.74 -11.13 8.68
C ASP A 72 -1.25 -9.77 8.18
N ILE A 73 -2.40 -9.30 8.68
CA ILE A 73 -2.96 -7.98 8.36
C ILE A 73 -1.98 -6.83 8.65
N SER A 74 -1.08 -6.99 9.61
CA SER A 74 -0.03 -6.01 9.92
C SER A 74 0.95 -5.85 8.76
N HIS A 75 1.27 -6.91 8.03
CA HIS A 75 2.11 -6.83 6.84
C HIS A 75 1.40 -6.05 5.73
N ALA A 76 0.11 -6.30 5.53
CA ALA A 76 -0.69 -5.55 4.57
C ALA A 76 -0.83 -4.06 4.96
N ALA A 77 -0.89 -3.75 6.26
CA ALA A 77 -0.88 -2.37 6.74
C ALA A 77 0.46 -1.66 6.47
N VAL A 78 1.59 -2.33 6.74
CA VAL A 78 2.92 -1.79 6.39
C VAL A 78 3.06 -1.65 4.87
N HIS A 79 2.52 -2.60 4.10
CA HIS A 79 2.49 -2.53 2.64
C HIS A 79 1.71 -1.30 2.15
N LEU A 80 0.51 -1.03 2.67
CA LEU A 80 -0.21 0.21 2.36
C LEU A 80 0.61 1.47 2.67
N ALA A 81 1.33 1.50 3.79
CA ALA A 81 2.21 2.61 4.14
C ALA A 81 3.39 2.76 3.16
N LEU A 82 3.99 1.64 2.74
CA LEU A 82 5.07 1.62 1.74
C LEU A 82 4.58 2.10 0.36
N LEU A 83 3.35 1.75 -0.05
CA LEU A 83 2.76 2.26 -1.29
C LEU A 83 2.62 3.79 -1.27
N GLU A 84 2.25 4.37 -0.13
CA GLU A 84 2.25 5.83 0.03
C GLU A 84 3.67 6.42 -0.02
N CYS A 85 4.68 5.71 0.51
CA CYS A 85 6.09 6.13 0.37
C CYS A 85 6.52 6.16 -1.10
N PHE A 86 6.20 5.12 -1.89
CA PHE A 86 6.49 5.09 -3.33
C PHE A 86 5.74 6.18 -4.10
N ARG A 87 4.51 6.47 -3.70
CA ARG A 87 3.76 7.59 -4.28
C ARG A 87 4.42 8.94 -3.96
N ASN A 88 4.87 9.15 -2.72
CA ASN A 88 5.58 10.36 -2.32
C ASN A 88 6.90 10.51 -3.11
N LEU A 89 7.61 9.41 -3.36
CA LEU A 89 8.76 9.39 -4.26
C LEU A 89 8.37 9.84 -5.68
N ARG A 90 7.27 9.33 -6.23
CA ARG A 90 6.74 9.77 -7.55
C ARG A 90 6.39 11.26 -7.57
N HIS A 91 5.78 11.80 -6.52
CA HIS A 91 5.51 13.24 -6.42
C HIS A 91 6.78 14.08 -6.32
N SER A 92 7.80 13.61 -5.59
CA SER A 92 9.10 14.28 -5.52
C SER A 92 9.82 14.31 -6.88
N ALA A 93 9.47 13.41 -7.81
CA ALA A 93 9.97 13.46 -9.17
C ALA A 93 9.51 14.71 -9.94
N ALA A 94 8.38 15.31 -9.60
CA ALA A 94 7.97 16.58 -10.19
C ALA A 94 8.85 17.75 -9.68
N GLU A 95 9.34 17.65 -8.43
CA GLU A 95 10.26 18.62 -7.84
C GLU A 95 11.68 18.52 -8.41
N LEU A 96 12.03 17.37 -9.02
CA LEU A 96 13.33 17.15 -9.64
C LEU A 96 13.68 18.18 -10.71
N GLY A 97 12.69 18.88 -11.28
CA GLY A 97 12.90 20.17 -11.96
C GLY A 97 14.04 20.18 -12.98
N ILE A 98 14.40 19.03 -13.54
CA ILE A 98 15.37 18.93 -14.59
C ILE A 98 14.69 19.66 -15.73
N LYS A 99 15.19 20.86 -16.03
CA LYS A 99 14.93 21.51 -17.31
C LYS A 99 15.47 20.53 -18.35
N LEU A 100 14.66 19.56 -18.75
CA LEU A 100 14.87 18.79 -19.95
C LEU A 100 15.17 19.86 -20.98
N HIS A 101 16.38 19.87 -21.53
CA HIS A 101 16.81 20.90 -22.45
C HIS A 101 15.86 20.88 -23.65
N SER A 102 14.74 21.60 -23.58
CA SER A 102 14.11 22.11 -24.77
C SER A 102 15.22 22.94 -25.43
N PRO A 103 15.62 22.64 -26.68
CA PRO A 103 16.51 23.55 -27.39
C PRO A 103 15.92 24.96 -27.28
N PRO A 104 16.75 26.00 -27.06
CA PRO A 104 16.23 27.35 -26.92
C PRO A 104 15.35 27.61 -28.14
N ALA A 105 14.07 27.86 -27.90
CA ALA A 105 13.14 28.22 -28.96
C ALA A 105 13.83 29.34 -29.76
N PRO A 106 13.97 29.20 -31.09
CA PRO A 106 14.62 30.22 -31.87
C PRO A 106 13.93 31.56 -31.59
N SER A 107 14.74 32.53 -31.17
CA SER A 107 14.29 33.86 -30.75
C SER A 107 13.66 34.59 -31.94
N TYR A 108 12.35 34.47 -32.11
CA TYR A 108 11.55 35.41 -32.88
C TYR A 108 10.11 35.38 -32.37
N ASP A 109 9.80 36.27 -31.42
CA ASP A 109 8.74 37.29 -31.54
C ASP A 109 8.52 37.93 -30.15
N PHE A 110 8.53 39.26 -30.06
CA PHE A 110 8.42 40.00 -28.79
C PHE A 110 6.97 40.06 -28.26
N ASN A 111 6.03 39.32 -28.85
CA ASN A 111 4.59 39.51 -28.61
C ASN A 111 3.79 38.24 -28.28
N GLU A 112 4.42 37.09 -28.06
CA GLU A 112 3.70 35.90 -27.59
C GLU A 112 3.56 35.87 -26.06
N LYS A 113 2.31 35.82 -25.60
CA LYS A 113 1.99 35.50 -24.20
C LYS A 113 2.59 34.12 -23.89
N LYS A 114 3.44 34.07 -22.86
CA LYS A 114 3.94 32.82 -22.26
C LYS A 114 2.82 31.76 -22.26
N PRO A 115 3.03 30.56 -22.81
CA PRO A 115 2.00 29.52 -22.80
C PRO A 115 1.58 29.24 -21.35
N GLN A 116 0.28 29.37 -21.07
CA GLN A 116 -0.29 29.02 -19.78
C GLN A 116 -0.13 27.51 -19.57
N ARG A 117 0.40 27.12 -18.40
CA ARG A 117 0.43 25.72 -17.96
C ARG A 117 -0.99 25.18 -17.90
N THR A 118 -1.29 24.16 -18.71
CA THR A 118 -2.56 23.43 -18.66
C THR A 118 -2.38 22.17 -17.81
N PRO A 119 -3.45 21.63 -17.19
CA PRO A 119 -3.39 20.40 -16.39
C PRO A 119 -2.86 19.18 -17.16
N THR A 120 -3.04 19.17 -18.49
CA THR A 120 -2.54 18.12 -19.38
C THR A 120 -1.01 18.15 -19.48
N PHE A 121 -0.43 19.35 -19.65
CA PHE A 121 1.03 19.53 -19.75
C PHE A 121 1.74 19.14 -18.44
N GLU A 122 1.14 19.46 -17.29
CA GLU A 122 1.71 19.10 -15.98
C GLU A 122 1.71 17.58 -15.76
N ARG A 123 0.65 16.88 -16.20
CA ARG A 123 0.56 15.42 -16.12
C ARG A 123 1.56 14.71 -17.06
N GLU A 124 1.74 15.25 -18.26
CA GLU A 124 2.72 14.72 -19.22
C GLU A 124 4.16 14.90 -18.69
N ALA A 125 4.47 16.08 -18.16
CA ALA A 125 5.76 16.35 -17.54
C ALA A 125 6.00 15.40 -16.34
N GLU A 126 5.05 15.29 -15.41
CA GLU A 126 5.12 14.37 -14.25
C GLU A 126 5.40 12.92 -14.70
N SER A 127 4.77 12.49 -15.80
CA SER A 127 4.99 11.18 -16.41
C SER A 127 6.44 11.01 -16.92
N GLU A 128 7.00 12.03 -17.59
CA GLU A 128 8.38 11.99 -18.08
C GLU A 128 9.41 11.99 -16.94
N GLN A 129 9.22 12.83 -15.91
CA GLN A 129 10.12 12.84 -14.75
C GLN A 129 10.05 11.53 -13.97
N TRP A 130 8.84 10.97 -13.84
CA TRP A 130 8.67 9.65 -13.23
C TRP A 130 9.42 8.57 -14.02
N ASN A 131 9.33 8.58 -15.35
CA ASN A 131 10.06 7.63 -16.20
C ASN A 131 11.57 7.74 -16.01
N LEU A 132 12.10 8.97 -15.98
CA LEU A 132 13.53 9.19 -15.76
C LEU A 132 13.96 8.68 -14.38
N LEU A 133 13.19 8.97 -13.33
CA LEU A 133 13.47 8.47 -11.98
C LEU A 133 13.51 6.94 -11.97
N ILE A 134 12.53 6.27 -12.60
CA ILE A 134 12.52 4.80 -12.71
C ILE A 134 13.78 4.29 -13.41
N HIS A 135 14.18 4.88 -14.55
CA HIS A 135 15.39 4.45 -15.24
C HIS A 135 16.65 4.58 -14.37
N LEU A 136 16.78 5.67 -13.62
CA LEU A 136 17.88 5.85 -12.67
C LEU A 136 17.81 4.82 -11.54
N ALA A 137 16.64 4.61 -10.96
CA ALA A 137 16.43 3.62 -9.92
C ALA A 137 16.80 2.20 -10.37
N ILE A 138 16.50 1.85 -11.63
CA ILE A 138 16.89 0.57 -12.24
C ILE A 138 18.40 0.45 -12.33
N THR A 139 19.10 1.48 -12.83
CA THR A 139 20.58 1.47 -12.88
C THR A 139 21.17 1.28 -11.48
N ARG A 140 20.66 2.02 -10.49
CA ARG A 140 21.12 1.93 -9.10
C ARG A 140 20.82 0.55 -8.49
N PHE A 141 19.65 -0.01 -8.78
CA PHE A 141 19.24 -1.35 -8.35
C PHE A 141 20.12 -2.43 -8.98
N GLN A 142 20.44 -2.35 -10.26
CA GLN A 142 21.28 -3.32 -10.95
C GLN A 142 22.70 -3.34 -10.36
N THR A 143 23.28 -2.18 -10.05
CA THR A 143 24.56 -2.12 -9.32
C THR A 143 24.41 -2.70 -7.92
N TRP A 144 23.39 -2.31 -7.15
CA TRP A 144 23.19 -2.86 -5.81
C TRP A 144 23.01 -4.38 -5.80
N TRP A 145 22.32 -4.93 -6.80
CA TRP A 145 22.09 -6.37 -6.95
C TRP A 145 23.39 -7.19 -7.06
N THR A 146 24.43 -6.68 -7.72
CA THR A 146 25.71 -7.39 -7.82
C THR A 146 26.45 -7.52 -6.49
N HIS A 147 26.11 -6.69 -5.51
CA HIS A 147 26.68 -6.72 -4.16
C HIS A 147 25.74 -7.38 -3.14
N LEU A 148 24.59 -7.88 -3.59
CA LEU A 148 23.54 -8.34 -2.69
C LEU A 148 23.99 -9.53 -1.82
N ASP A 149 24.76 -10.47 -2.38
CA ASP A 149 25.36 -11.57 -1.61
C ASP A 149 26.33 -11.06 -0.52
N GLN A 150 27.09 -9.98 -0.78
CA GLN A 150 27.98 -9.36 0.21
C GLN A 150 27.19 -8.73 1.36
N VAL A 151 26.08 -8.04 1.03
CA VAL A 151 25.15 -7.47 2.01
C VAL A 151 24.63 -8.57 2.93
N PHE A 152 24.21 -9.71 2.37
CA PHE A 152 23.69 -10.83 3.15
C PHE A 152 24.76 -11.54 3.98
N ASN A 153 25.94 -11.77 3.41
CA ASN A 153 27.05 -12.37 4.15
C ASN A 153 27.48 -11.49 5.34
N HIS A 154 27.48 -10.16 5.16
CA HIS A 154 27.73 -9.22 6.24
C HIS A 154 26.60 -9.25 7.28
N ALA A 155 25.33 -9.12 6.87
CA ALA A 155 24.19 -9.20 7.78
C ALA A 155 24.16 -10.52 8.58
N ALA A 156 24.53 -11.64 7.97
CA ALA A 156 24.72 -12.91 8.66
C ALA A 156 25.81 -12.80 9.74
N ALA A 157 27.01 -12.34 9.37
CA ALA A 157 28.15 -12.30 10.28
C ALA A 157 27.87 -11.49 11.56
N TYR A 158 27.12 -10.39 11.46
CA TYR A 158 26.80 -9.52 12.61
C TYR A 158 25.56 -9.96 13.40
N THR A 159 24.69 -10.79 12.82
CA THR A 159 23.56 -11.41 13.55
C THR A 159 23.97 -12.68 14.28
N HIS A 160 25.08 -13.32 13.89
CA HIS A 160 25.55 -14.60 14.42
C HIS A 160 26.74 -14.46 15.40
N HIS A 161 26.48 -14.00 16.62
CA HIS A 161 27.38 -14.25 17.77
C HIS A 161 27.01 -15.50 18.60
N GLY A 162 26.21 -16.44 18.09
CA GLY A 162 25.93 -17.67 18.83
C GLY A 162 24.82 -18.60 18.34
N GLY A 163 24.65 -18.86 17.03
CA GLY A 163 23.67 -19.86 16.59
C GLY A 163 23.46 -19.96 15.07
N ASN A 164 23.03 -21.14 14.65
CA ASN A 164 22.95 -21.72 13.29
C ASN A 164 22.52 -20.78 12.13
N ARG A 165 23.07 -21.02 10.92
CA ARG A 165 22.92 -20.29 9.64
C ARG A 165 21.50 -20.42 9.01
N ALA A 166 20.42 -20.19 9.74
CA ALA A 166 19.10 -20.60 9.27
C ALA A 166 18.52 -19.68 8.18
N VAL A 167 18.38 -18.35 8.38
CA VAL A 167 17.99 -17.38 7.33
C VAL A 167 18.42 -15.97 7.77
N VAL A 168 19.04 -15.21 6.87
CA VAL A 168 19.42 -13.82 7.12
C VAL A 168 18.22 -12.93 6.77
N GLN A 169 17.64 -12.26 7.76
CA GLN A 169 16.70 -11.17 7.53
C GLN A 169 17.47 -9.84 7.53
N LEU A 170 17.20 -8.99 6.55
CA LEU A 170 17.75 -7.63 6.55
C LEU A 170 17.09 -6.83 7.67
N ASN A 171 17.90 -6.32 8.59
CA ASN A 171 17.46 -5.30 9.52
C ASN A 171 17.51 -3.92 8.83
N LYS A 172 17.07 -2.87 9.55
CA LYS A 172 16.99 -1.50 9.04
C LYS A 172 18.31 -0.89 8.55
N ASP A 173 19.44 -1.40 9.00
CA ASP A 173 20.79 -0.91 8.66
C ASP A 173 21.34 -1.51 7.35
N TYR A 174 20.58 -2.40 6.70
CA TYR A 174 20.92 -3.00 5.42
C TYR A 174 19.93 -2.67 4.29
N LEU A 175 18.90 -1.87 4.56
CA LEU A 175 17.92 -1.53 3.53
C LEU A 175 18.51 -0.60 2.47
N PRO A 176 18.27 -0.87 1.18
CA PRO A 176 18.65 0.07 0.13
C PRO A 176 17.78 1.33 0.15
N PRO A 177 18.19 2.41 -0.54
CA PRO A 177 17.36 3.59 -0.77
C PRO A 177 15.98 3.28 -1.34
N LEU A 178 15.00 4.17 -1.10
CA LEU A 178 13.58 3.94 -1.41
C LEU A 178 13.31 3.64 -2.89
N ASP A 179 14.04 4.27 -3.80
CA ASP A 179 13.92 4.04 -5.24
C ASP A 179 14.47 2.67 -5.68
N VAL A 180 15.58 2.22 -5.08
CA VAL A 180 16.11 0.87 -5.28
C VAL A 180 15.17 -0.18 -4.68
N LEU A 181 14.59 0.12 -3.51
CA LEU A 181 13.58 -0.71 -2.85
C LEU A 181 12.31 -0.84 -3.71
N LEU A 182 11.92 0.20 -4.46
CA LEU A 182 10.79 0.15 -5.40
C LEU A 182 11.03 -0.85 -6.52
N VAL A 183 12.22 -0.85 -7.12
CA VAL A 183 12.58 -1.79 -8.20
C VAL A 183 12.61 -3.21 -7.64
N TRP A 184 13.21 -3.41 -6.46
CA TRP A 184 13.25 -4.72 -5.80
C TRP A 184 11.83 -5.23 -5.45
N TYR A 185 10.97 -4.36 -4.93
CA TYR A 185 9.56 -4.64 -4.68
C TYR A 185 8.83 -5.11 -5.94
N ALA A 186 8.92 -4.33 -7.03
CA ALA A 186 8.26 -4.67 -8.28
C ALA A 186 8.79 -5.98 -8.88
N PHE A 187 10.07 -6.26 -8.69
CA PHE A 187 10.70 -7.49 -9.16
C PHE A 187 10.28 -8.71 -8.34
N MET A 188 10.31 -8.64 -7.00
CA MET A 188 9.85 -9.72 -6.12
C MET A 188 8.36 -10.02 -6.30
N LEU A 189 7.57 -9.03 -6.73
CA LEU A 189 6.21 -9.31 -7.09
C LEU A 189 6.14 -10.34 -8.20
N GLU A 190 7.03 -10.40 -9.20
CA GLU A 190 7.01 -11.44 -10.25
C GLU A 190 7.76 -12.71 -9.81
N PRO A 191 7.09 -13.72 -9.21
CA PRO A 191 7.77 -14.78 -8.45
C PRO A 191 8.58 -15.71 -9.34
N GLU A 192 8.10 -16.00 -10.56
CA GLU A 192 8.75 -16.90 -11.51
C GLU A 192 10.00 -16.24 -12.10
N GLU A 193 9.91 -14.96 -12.47
CA GLU A 193 11.05 -14.15 -12.91
C GLU A 193 12.08 -13.96 -11.80
N TYR A 194 11.65 -13.63 -10.59
CA TYR A 194 12.53 -13.42 -9.44
C TYR A 194 13.29 -14.70 -9.09
N GLN A 195 12.59 -15.84 -8.98
CA GLN A 195 13.18 -17.13 -8.67
C GLN A 195 14.19 -17.56 -9.74
N ARG A 196 13.84 -17.40 -11.02
CA ARG A 196 14.73 -17.73 -12.13
C ARG A 196 16.02 -16.92 -12.08
N ALA A 197 15.92 -15.61 -11.89
CA ALA A 197 17.09 -14.74 -11.80
C ALA A 197 17.97 -15.06 -10.58
N CYS A 198 17.37 -15.40 -9.44
CA CYS A 198 18.15 -15.83 -8.26
C CYS A 198 18.98 -17.08 -8.56
N ILE A 199 18.45 -18.01 -9.36
CA ILE A 199 19.16 -19.24 -9.77
C ILE A 199 20.25 -18.91 -10.80
N GLU A 200 19.91 -18.12 -11.83
CA GLU A 200 20.83 -17.73 -12.91
C GLU A 200 22.01 -16.89 -12.41
N CYS A 201 21.79 -16.02 -11.42
CA CYS A 201 22.85 -15.22 -10.78
C CYS A 201 23.57 -15.96 -9.64
N GLU A 202 23.39 -17.28 -9.49
CA GLU A 202 24.04 -18.12 -8.46
C GLU A 202 23.74 -17.68 -7.01
N MET A 203 22.59 -17.06 -6.76
CA MET A 203 22.12 -16.60 -5.44
C MET A 203 20.84 -17.32 -4.99
N PRO A 204 20.82 -18.67 -4.89
CA PRO A 204 19.59 -19.43 -4.62
C PRO A 204 19.00 -19.16 -3.23
N HIS A 205 19.79 -18.66 -2.27
CA HIS A 205 19.31 -18.31 -0.93
C HIS A 205 18.29 -17.15 -0.95
N LEU A 206 18.35 -16.28 -1.96
CA LEU A 206 17.39 -15.18 -2.14
C LEU A 206 15.97 -15.66 -2.45
N THR A 207 15.80 -16.89 -2.94
CA THR A 207 14.48 -17.50 -3.14
C THR A 207 13.74 -17.78 -1.82
N LYS A 208 14.46 -17.79 -0.69
CA LYS A 208 13.88 -17.98 0.64
C LYS A 208 13.80 -16.69 1.45
N LEU A 209 14.29 -15.59 0.87
CA LEU A 209 14.33 -14.30 1.53
C LEU A 209 12.94 -13.66 1.48
N CYS A 210 12.39 -13.40 2.66
CA CYS A 210 11.16 -12.64 2.80
C CYS A 210 11.46 -11.15 2.60
N PHE A 211 10.51 -10.41 2.01
CA PHE A 211 10.62 -8.96 1.92
C PHE A 211 10.73 -8.36 3.34
N PRO A 212 11.62 -7.37 3.58
CA PRO A 212 12.06 -7.00 4.92
C PRO A 212 11.07 -6.07 5.66
N TRP A 213 9.84 -6.56 5.87
CA TRP A 213 8.75 -5.82 6.51
C TRP A 213 9.09 -5.23 7.88
N PRO A 214 9.80 -5.93 8.80
CA PRO A 214 10.14 -5.37 10.09
C PRO A 214 11.05 -4.14 9.96
N ALA A 215 12.04 -4.22 9.09
CA ALA A 215 12.96 -3.11 8.81
C ALA A 215 12.24 -1.93 8.16
N ILE A 216 11.37 -2.20 7.18
CA ILE A 216 10.57 -1.18 6.50
C ILE A 216 9.64 -0.47 7.49
N ARG A 217 8.92 -1.23 8.32
CA ARG A 217 8.05 -0.70 9.38
C ARG A 217 8.81 0.25 10.31
N ASP A 218 10.03 -0.11 10.69
CA ASP A 218 10.83 0.67 11.64
C ASP A 218 11.42 1.96 11.03
N LEU A 219 11.41 2.10 9.69
CA LEU A 219 11.94 3.26 8.97
C LEU A 219 10.88 4.19 8.37
N ILE A 220 9.60 3.79 8.37
CA ILE A 220 8.50 4.62 7.91
C ILE A 220 8.05 5.56 9.04
N ASP A 221 8.03 6.86 8.74
CA ASP A 221 7.21 7.81 9.49
C ASP A 221 5.75 7.64 9.05
N PHE A 222 4.92 7.08 9.93
CA PHE A 222 3.52 6.81 9.64
C PHE A 222 2.63 8.05 9.67
N ASP A 223 3.12 9.23 10.07
CA ASP A 223 2.37 10.49 9.93
C ASP A 223 2.60 11.11 8.54
N THR A 224 3.83 11.13 8.05
CA THR A 224 4.18 11.72 6.74
C THR A 224 4.18 10.72 5.59
N MET A 225 4.18 9.41 5.88
CA MET A 225 4.43 8.33 4.91
C MET A 225 5.75 8.53 4.15
N THR A 226 6.82 8.82 4.90
CA THR A 226 8.18 8.95 4.37
C THR A 226 9.06 7.85 4.95
N LEU A 227 9.76 7.11 4.09
CA LEU A 227 10.77 6.14 4.50
C LEU A 227 12.15 6.80 4.47
N THR A 228 12.84 6.84 5.61
CA THR A 228 14.21 7.35 5.70
C THR A 228 15.13 6.24 6.15
N ILE A 229 16.13 5.90 5.34
CA ILE A 229 17.12 4.88 5.70
C ILE A 229 18.11 5.38 6.76
N THR A 230 18.76 4.45 7.46
CA THR A 230 19.71 4.82 8.52
C THR A 230 21.06 5.26 7.94
N ARG A 231 21.86 6.01 8.71
CA ARG A 231 23.23 6.38 8.31
C ARG A 231 24.13 5.17 8.00
N PRO A 232 24.08 4.05 8.77
CA PRO A 232 24.74 2.81 8.38
C PRO A 232 24.29 2.28 7.01
N ALA A 233 22.98 2.23 6.75
CA ALA A 233 22.45 1.77 5.46
C ALA A 233 22.89 2.67 4.29
N GLU A 234 22.85 3.99 4.47
CA GLU A 234 23.37 4.96 3.49
C GLU A 234 24.86 4.74 3.19
N SER A 235 25.66 4.54 4.25
CA SER A 235 27.11 4.35 4.12
C SER A 235 27.42 3.01 3.45
N LEU A 236 26.69 1.95 3.80
CA LEU A 236 26.81 0.65 3.16
C LEU A 236 26.48 0.73 1.67
N PHE A 237 25.33 1.34 1.33
CA PHE A 237 24.93 1.51 -0.06
C PHE A 237 25.98 2.30 -0.86
N LYS A 238 26.46 3.41 -0.29
CA LYS A 238 27.48 4.24 -0.93
C LYS A 238 28.81 3.51 -1.11
N ASN A 239 29.25 2.74 -0.12
CA ASN A 239 30.52 2.02 -0.20
C ASN A 239 30.46 0.88 -1.21
N LEU A 240 29.32 0.17 -1.30
CA LEU A 240 29.17 -0.95 -2.23
C LEU A 240 28.99 -0.49 -3.67
N THR A 241 28.22 0.58 -3.89
CA THR A 241 27.80 0.99 -5.24
C THR A 241 28.57 2.19 -5.78
N GLU A 242 29.32 2.90 -4.93
CA GLU A 242 29.91 4.23 -5.19
C GLU A 242 28.88 5.32 -5.50
N GLN A 243 27.59 5.07 -5.25
CA GLN A 243 26.49 5.97 -5.58
C GLN A 243 25.97 6.69 -4.33
N SER A 244 25.44 7.91 -4.50
CA SER A 244 24.71 8.55 -3.40
C SER A 244 23.46 7.74 -3.06
N ALA A 245 23.11 7.67 -1.77
CA ALA A 245 21.85 7.11 -1.31
C ALA A 245 20.65 8.00 -1.69
N ASP A 246 20.86 9.30 -1.82
CA ASP A 246 19.84 10.24 -2.29
C ASP A 246 19.83 10.30 -3.83
N ILE A 247 18.69 9.93 -4.43
CA ILE A 247 18.53 9.92 -5.89
C ILE A 247 18.71 11.32 -6.50
N LEU A 248 18.34 12.38 -5.79
CA LEU A 248 18.49 13.75 -6.27
C LEU A 248 19.97 14.15 -6.33
N GLN A 249 20.75 13.73 -5.34
CA GLN A 249 22.20 13.94 -5.32
C GLN A 249 22.92 13.08 -6.37
N TYR A 250 22.44 11.85 -6.59
CA TYR A 250 22.95 10.96 -7.64
C TYR A 250 22.82 11.60 -9.03
N ILE A 251 21.70 12.25 -9.34
CA ILE A 251 21.48 12.94 -10.62
C ILE A 251 22.49 14.08 -10.86
N GLN A 252 22.90 14.78 -9.79
CA GLN A 252 23.82 15.92 -9.91
C GLN A 252 25.26 15.49 -10.19
N ALA A 253 25.64 14.26 -9.82
CA ALA A 253 26.97 13.72 -9.98
C ALA A 253 26.91 12.20 -10.28
N PRO A 254 26.45 11.80 -11.48
CA PRO A 254 26.40 10.40 -11.84
C PRO A 254 27.83 9.84 -11.93
N PRO A 255 28.08 8.60 -11.45
CA PRO A 255 29.39 7.98 -11.54
C PRO A 255 29.81 7.81 -13.01
N ALA A 256 31.13 7.85 -13.26
CA ALA A 256 31.69 7.93 -14.60
C ALA A 256 31.47 6.65 -15.45
N TYR A 257 31.08 5.53 -14.84
CA TYR A 257 30.82 4.26 -15.51
C TYR A 257 30.18 3.29 -14.49
N THR A 258 29.12 2.58 -14.86
CA THR A 258 28.64 1.39 -14.13
C THR A 258 28.81 0.19 -15.05
N GLU A 259 29.53 -0.83 -14.59
CA GLU A 259 29.74 -2.10 -15.30
C GLU A 259 28.39 -2.78 -15.68
N PRO A 260 28.35 -3.62 -16.73
CA PRO A 260 27.15 -4.30 -17.17
C PRO A 260 26.52 -5.17 -16.07
N SER A 261 25.20 -5.10 -15.96
CA SER A 261 24.38 -5.85 -15.00
C SER A 261 24.55 -7.36 -15.15
N MET A 262 24.66 -8.09 -14.02
CA MET A 262 24.60 -9.56 -13.98
C MET A 262 23.19 -10.13 -14.20
N LEU A 263 22.15 -9.28 -14.15
CA LEU A 263 20.78 -9.68 -14.42
C LEU A 263 20.55 -9.86 -15.92
N SER A 264 19.76 -10.87 -16.28
CA SER A 264 19.44 -11.14 -17.69
C SER A 264 18.92 -9.87 -18.39
N PRO A 265 19.44 -9.54 -19.59
CA PRO A 265 18.95 -8.40 -20.37
C PRO A 265 17.49 -8.58 -20.83
N THR A 266 16.89 -9.75 -20.62
CA THR A 266 15.49 -10.02 -20.95
C THR A 266 14.50 -9.49 -19.90
N ILE A 267 14.96 -9.12 -18.70
CA ILE A 267 14.08 -8.58 -17.65
C ILE A 267 13.87 -7.09 -17.87
N ASP A 268 12.66 -6.72 -18.30
CA ASP A 268 12.26 -5.32 -18.44
C ASP A 268 11.77 -4.76 -17.10
N PHE A 269 12.73 -4.34 -16.26
CA PHE A 269 12.45 -3.72 -14.95
C PHE A 269 11.59 -2.46 -15.06
N PHE A 270 11.69 -1.70 -16.16
CA PHE A 270 10.88 -0.51 -16.36
C PHE A 270 9.41 -0.89 -16.47
N THR A 271 9.10 -1.88 -17.29
CA THR A 271 7.74 -2.43 -17.40
C THR A 271 7.27 -3.02 -16.06
N LEU A 272 8.13 -3.74 -15.31
CA LEU A 272 7.75 -4.28 -14.00
C LEU A 272 7.35 -3.19 -12.99
N VAL A 273 8.10 -2.10 -12.93
CA VAL A 273 7.75 -0.96 -12.06
C VAL A 273 6.48 -0.27 -12.56
N LYS A 274 6.35 -0.05 -13.87
CA LYS A 274 5.16 0.58 -14.46
C LYS A 274 3.87 -0.20 -14.27
N LYS A 275 3.93 -1.54 -14.21
CA LYS A 275 2.77 -2.38 -13.84
C LYS A 275 2.19 -2.03 -12.47
N GLN A 276 2.97 -1.40 -11.59
CA GLN A 276 2.52 -1.03 -10.24
C GLN A 276 1.78 0.31 -10.19
N ASP A 277 1.93 1.19 -11.19
CA ASP A 277 1.33 2.53 -11.22
C ASP A 277 -0.20 2.52 -10.98
N PRO A 278 -1.01 1.68 -11.68
CA PRO A 278 -2.46 1.65 -11.44
C PRO A 278 -2.85 1.22 -10.02
N PHE A 279 -2.08 0.28 -9.45
CA PHE A 279 -2.32 -0.21 -8.09
C PHE A 279 -1.94 0.85 -7.05
N LEU A 280 -0.83 1.58 -7.25
CA LEU A 280 -0.43 2.72 -6.43
C LEU A 280 -1.48 3.83 -6.46
N ASP A 281 -1.98 4.18 -7.65
CA ASP A 281 -3.00 5.21 -7.82
C ASP A 281 -4.33 4.82 -7.17
N LEU A 282 -4.74 3.56 -7.30
CA LEU A 282 -5.93 3.04 -6.63
C LEU A 282 -5.76 2.99 -5.10
N SER A 283 -4.61 2.52 -4.61
CA SER A 283 -4.29 2.49 -3.17
C SER A 283 -4.43 3.87 -2.56
N HIS A 284 -3.86 4.89 -3.19
CA HIS A 284 -3.96 6.26 -2.71
C HIS A 284 -5.36 6.85 -2.85
N LYS A 285 -6.07 6.56 -3.95
CA LYS A 285 -7.47 7.01 -4.12
C LYS A 285 -8.35 6.47 -3.00
N LEU A 286 -8.14 5.22 -2.58
CA LEU A 286 -8.86 4.60 -1.47
C LEU A 286 -8.34 5.04 -0.10
N LEU A 287 -7.03 5.34 0.02
CA LEU A 287 -6.33 5.77 1.22
C LEU A 287 -6.69 4.94 2.46
N TRP A 288 -6.79 3.62 2.31
CA TRP A 288 -7.22 2.71 3.39
C TRP A 288 -6.35 2.83 4.65
N ILE A 289 -5.06 3.13 4.51
CA ILE A 289 -4.15 3.33 5.64
C ILE A 289 -4.63 4.42 6.62
N ARG A 290 -5.39 5.41 6.15
CA ARG A 290 -5.98 6.48 7.00
C ARG A 290 -7.45 6.26 7.34
N SER A 291 -8.06 5.20 6.81
CA SER A 291 -9.48 4.90 6.97
C SER A 291 -9.82 4.55 8.42
N PRO A 292 -11.00 4.96 8.93
CA PRO A 292 -11.51 4.45 10.22
C PRO A 292 -11.74 2.94 10.21
N ALA A 293 -11.89 2.34 9.03
CA ALA A 293 -12.15 0.92 8.84
C ALA A 293 -10.89 0.10 8.50
N LEU A 294 -9.68 0.64 8.67
CA LEU A 294 -8.43 0.00 8.22
C LEU A 294 -8.33 -1.47 8.63
N VAL A 295 -8.49 -1.75 9.93
CA VAL A 295 -8.35 -3.13 10.47
C VAL A 295 -9.42 -4.05 9.89
N GLY A 296 -10.69 -3.67 9.96
CA GLY A 296 -11.79 -4.49 9.44
C GLY A 296 -11.72 -4.70 7.93
N SER A 297 -11.24 -3.70 7.17
CA SER A 297 -11.04 -3.81 5.71
C SER A 297 -9.96 -4.84 5.39
N LEU A 298 -8.84 -4.82 6.12
CA LEU A 298 -7.74 -5.77 5.93
C LEU A 298 -8.12 -7.19 6.36
N GLU A 299 -8.83 -7.35 7.49
CA GLU A 299 -9.32 -8.65 7.96
C GLU A 299 -10.28 -9.28 6.95
N ARG A 300 -11.29 -8.53 6.47
CA ARG A 300 -12.20 -9.03 5.42
C ARG A 300 -11.47 -9.37 4.13
N SER A 301 -10.48 -8.57 3.75
CA SER A 301 -9.69 -8.81 2.54
C SER A 301 -8.85 -10.08 2.65
N PHE A 302 -8.29 -10.35 3.84
CA PHE A 302 -7.55 -11.57 4.12
C PHE A 302 -8.44 -12.80 4.06
N GLU A 303 -9.60 -12.78 4.73
CA GLU A 303 -10.55 -13.89 4.68
C GLU A 303 -11.05 -14.11 3.25
N ALA A 304 -11.36 -13.06 2.49
CA ALA A 304 -11.77 -13.19 1.09
C ALA A 304 -10.65 -13.75 0.19
N TYR A 305 -9.39 -13.39 0.44
CA TYR A 305 -8.24 -13.98 -0.25
C TYR A 305 -8.07 -15.47 0.10
N PHE A 306 -8.25 -15.83 1.37
CA PHE A 306 -8.22 -17.22 1.84
C PHE A 306 -9.36 -18.05 1.26
N ASP A 307 -10.58 -17.52 1.19
CA ASP A 307 -11.72 -18.21 0.56
C ASP A 307 -11.53 -18.38 -0.96
N ALA A 308 -10.94 -17.38 -1.62
CA ALA A 308 -10.61 -17.45 -3.05
C ALA A 308 -9.57 -18.53 -3.37
N GLN A 309 -8.73 -18.90 -2.39
CA GLN A 309 -7.77 -20.01 -2.49
C GLN A 309 -8.49 -21.34 -2.66
N SER A 310 -9.47 -21.65 -1.80
CA SER A 310 -10.15 -22.97 -1.78
C SER A 310 -10.92 -23.26 -3.08
N THR A 311 -11.18 -22.24 -3.89
CA THR A 311 -11.94 -22.35 -5.13
C THR A 311 -11.08 -22.21 -6.38
N ASN A 312 -9.76 -22.02 -6.24
CA ASN A 312 -8.79 -21.73 -7.32
C ASN A 312 -9.17 -20.53 -8.22
N ASN A 313 -10.18 -19.75 -7.84
CA ASN A 313 -10.76 -18.71 -8.69
C ASN A 313 -9.78 -17.55 -8.93
N LEU A 314 -8.91 -17.26 -7.96
CA LEU A 314 -8.01 -16.11 -8.02
C LEU A 314 -7.04 -16.16 -9.21
N PHE A 315 -6.59 -17.36 -9.59
CA PHE A 315 -5.58 -17.55 -10.66
C PHE A 315 -6.18 -17.52 -12.07
N PHE A 316 -7.50 -17.64 -12.20
CA PHE A 316 -8.22 -17.55 -13.47
C PHE A 316 -8.92 -16.21 -13.68
N MET A 317 -8.93 -15.35 -12.66
CA MET A 317 -9.48 -14.00 -12.76
C MET A 317 -8.54 -13.10 -13.56
N SER A 318 -9.12 -12.25 -14.42
CA SER A 318 -8.37 -11.13 -15.01
C SER A 318 -7.84 -10.23 -13.88
N PRO A 319 -6.64 -9.63 -14.00
CA PRO A 319 -6.12 -8.70 -12.99
C PRO A 319 -7.10 -7.56 -12.65
N ASN A 320 -7.87 -7.10 -13.63
CA ASN A 320 -8.89 -6.06 -13.45
C ASN A 320 -10.14 -6.55 -12.71
N ALA A 321 -10.26 -7.87 -12.52
CA ALA A 321 -11.39 -8.50 -11.87
C ALA A 321 -11.20 -8.68 -10.36
N ILE A 322 -9.96 -8.61 -9.88
CA ILE A 322 -9.62 -8.84 -8.48
C ILE A 322 -9.91 -7.57 -7.68
N VAL A 323 -10.67 -7.71 -6.59
CA VAL A 323 -10.98 -6.60 -5.68
C VAL A 323 -9.68 -6.10 -5.04
N PHE A 324 -9.49 -4.79 -4.93
CA PHE A 324 -8.27 -4.16 -4.41
C PHE A 324 -7.75 -4.80 -3.11
N GLY A 325 -8.64 -5.05 -2.14
CA GLY A 325 -8.25 -5.68 -0.88
C GLY A 325 -7.65 -7.07 -1.05
N ILE A 326 -8.24 -7.91 -1.91
CA ILE A 326 -7.73 -9.25 -2.23
C ILE A 326 -6.38 -9.13 -2.96
N ASP A 327 -6.26 -8.23 -3.93
CA ASP A 327 -5.01 -7.99 -4.66
C ASP A 327 -3.89 -7.50 -3.72
N LEU A 328 -4.20 -6.62 -2.75
CA LEU A 328 -3.26 -6.18 -1.73
C LEU A 328 -2.73 -7.36 -0.91
N ILE A 329 -3.60 -8.24 -0.40
CA ILE A 329 -3.17 -9.41 0.36
C ILE A 329 -2.35 -10.36 -0.51
N TRP A 330 -2.79 -10.60 -1.74
CA TRP A 330 -2.09 -11.47 -2.67
C TRP A 330 -0.68 -10.96 -3.01
N ARG A 331 -0.54 -9.67 -3.32
CA ARG A 331 0.75 -9.01 -3.53
C ARG A 331 1.63 -9.10 -2.28
N THR A 332 1.05 -8.91 -1.10
CA THR A 332 1.78 -9.05 0.17
C THR A 332 2.28 -10.49 0.34
N HIS A 333 1.50 -11.51 -0.06
CA HIS A 333 1.91 -12.91 0.01
C HIS A 333 3.03 -13.24 -0.99
N ARG A 334 3.00 -12.70 -2.22
CA ARG A 334 4.06 -12.88 -3.24
C ARG A 334 5.43 -12.39 -2.76
N LEU A 335 5.46 -11.47 -1.80
CA LEU A 335 6.67 -10.95 -1.16
C LEU A 335 7.29 -11.90 -0.10
N TYR A 336 6.77 -13.14 -0.01
CA TYR A 336 7.30 -14.27 0.74
C TYR A 336 7.54 -15.45 -0.22
N PRO A 337 8.62 -15.44 -1.03
CA PRO A 337 8.70 -16.30 -2.20
C PRO A 337 8.64 -17.80 -1.88
N ALA A 338 9.31 -18.26 -0.82
CA ALA A 338 9.24 -19.66 -0.39
C ALA A 338 7.83 -20.06 0.06
N GLN A 339 7.21 -19.28 0.95
CA GLN A 339 5.87 -19.56 1.47
C GLN A 339 4.80 -19.48 0.38
N TYR A 340 4.96 -18.54 -0.56
CA TYR A 340 4.08 -18.41 -1.70
C TYR A 340 4.24 -19.58 -2.69
N SER A 341 5.46 -20.10 -2.86
CA SER A 341 5.71 -21.30 -3.66
C SER A 341 5.03 -22.52 -3.03
N ASP A 342 5.27 -22.77 -1.73
CA ASP A 342 4.64 -23.87 -0.99
C ASP A 342 3.10 -23.77 -1.05
N PHE A 343 2.58 -22.56 -0.94
CA PHE A 343 1.15 -22.25 -1.08
C PHE A 343 0.62 -22.60 -2.48
N ARG A 344 1.35 -22.25 -3.55
CA ARG A 344 0.96 -22.59 -4.94
C ARG A 344 0.97 -24.09 -5.18
N GLU A 345 1.94 -24.80 -4.66
CA GLU A 345 2.04 -26.26 -4.79
C GLU A 345 0.85 -26.95 -4.10
N ALA A 346 0.52 -26.54 -2.87
CA ALA A 346 -0.63 -27.08 -2.14
C ALA A 346 -1.97 -26.88 -2.89
N ILE A 347 -2.13 -25.76 -3.59
CA ILE A 347 -3.31 -25.53 -4.44
C ILE A 347 -3.30 -26.46 -5.65
N SER A 348 -2.15 -26.60 -6.31
CA SER A 348 -2.02 -27.46 -7.50
C SER A 348 -2.35 -28.92 -7.21
N ASP A 349 -1.97 -29.44 -6.04
CA ASP A 349 -2.25 -30.83 -5.64
C ASP A 349 -3.73 -31.09 -5.32
N THR A 350 -4.49 -30.04 -5.00
CA THR A 350 -5.93 -30.14 -4.71
C THR A 350 -6.83 -29.92 -5.93
N ALA A 351 -6.27 -29.50 -7.08
CA ALA A 351 -7.02 -29.26 -8.30
C ALA A 351 -7.30 -30.57 -9.06
N PRO A 352 -8.55 -30.86 -9.47
CA PRO A 352 -8.84 -32.00 -10.35
C PRO A 352 -8.07 -31.87 -11.68
N PRO A 353 -7.59 -32.98 -12.27
CA PRO A 353 -6.73 -32.97 -13.46
C PRO A 353 -7.35 -32.32 -14.71
N ASP A 354 -8.65 -32.01 -14.70
CA ASP A 354 -9.38 -31.43 -15.83
C ASP A 354 -9.21 -29.89 -15.98
N GLN A 355 -8.50 -29.23 -15.06
CA GLN A 355 -8.27 -27.77 -15.09
C GLN A 355 -6.84 -27.35 -15.51
N LEU A 356 -5.94 -28.31 -15.73
CA LEU A 356 -4.55 -28.04 -16.13
C LEU A 356 -4.42 -27.98 -17.67
N SER A 357 -4.97 -26.95 -18.29
CA SER A 357 -4.53 -26.54 -19.63
C SER A 357 -3.56 -25.37 -19.51
N ARG A 358 -2.27 -25.65 -19.76
CA ARG A 358 -1.21 -24.63 -19.96
C ARG A 358 -1.71 -23.57 -20.96
N PRO A 359 -1.37 -22.27 -20.78
CA PRO A 359 -1.62 -21.29 -21.82
C PRO A 359 -0.70 -21.56 -23.01
N VAL A 360 -1.24 -22.23 -24.03
CA VAL A 360 -0.61 -22.27 -25.35
C VAL A 360 -0.95 -20.96 -26.04
N LEU A 361 0.09 -20.19 -26.35
CA LEU A 361 0.05 -19.14 -27.36
C LEU A 361 -0.40 -19.76 -28.69
N ASP A 362 -1.58 -19.42 -29.20
CA ASP A 362 -1.82 -19.28 -30.65
C ASP A 362 -3.16 -18.60 -31.01
N LEU A 363 -3.09 -17.86 -32.12
CA LEU A 363 -4.10 -17.01 -32.76
C LEU A 363 -5.25 -17.81 -33.46
N PRO A 364 -6.30 -17.15 -34.00
CA PRO A 364 -7.67 -17.68 -33.97
C PRO A 364 -8.08 -18.46 -35.23
N GLN A 365 -8.92 -19.49 -35.07
CA GLN A 365 -9.80 -19.97 -36.15
C GLN A 365 -11.12 -20.60 -35.65
N SER A 366 -12.20 -19.89 -35.98
CA SER A 366 -13.58 -20.27 -36.30
C SER A 366 -14.18 -21.65 -35.97
N SER A 367 -15.45 -21.55 -35.53
CA SER A 367 -16.68 -22.31 -35.90
C SER A 367 -17.25 -23.45 -35.02
N GLN A 368 -18.34 -23.08 -34.33
CA GLN A 368 -19.68 -23.73 -34.30
C GLN A 368 -19.93 -24.89 -33.29
N PRO A 369 -21.20 -25.13 -32.88
CA PRO A 369 -21.61 -25.11 -31.47
C PRO A 369 -22.24 -26.44 -30.99
N ASN A 370 -22.30 -26.69 -29.68
CA ASN A 370 -23.42 -27.48 -29.15
C ASN A 370 -23.61 -27.43 -27.62
N LYS A 371 -24.90 -27.29 -27.28
CA LYS A 371 -25.65 -27.85 -26.14
C LYS A 371 -25.41 -27.31 -24.72
N ARG A 372 -26.37 -26.44 -24.34
CA ARG A 372 -26.70 -26.02 -22.98
C ARG A 372 -27.22 -27.19 -22.13
N SER A 373 -26.70 -27.28 -20.91
CA SER A 373 -27.29 -27.90 -19.72
C SER A 373 -27.23 -26.88 -18.58
N PRO A 374 -28.08 -26.97 -17.55
CA PRO A 374 -28.66 -25.82 -16.86
C PRO A 374 -27.65 -25.04 -16.01
N SER A 375 -27.68 -23.72 -16.22
CA SER A 375 -26.86 -22.72 -15.56
C SER A 375 -27.08 -22.73 -14.04
N LEU A 376 -26.08 -23.18 -13.28
CA LEU A 376 -25.75 -22.45 -12.05
C LEU A 376 -25.36 -21.02 -12.48
N PRO A 377 -25.81 -19.97 -11.77
CA PRO A 377 -25.32 -18.63 -12.06
C PRO A 377 -23.79 -18.64 -11.90
N PRO A 378 -23.02 -18.18 -12.90
CA PRO A 378 -21.58 -18.08 -12.75
C PRO A 378 -21.25 -17.19 -11.53
N PRO A 379 -20.19 -17.49 -10.78
CA PRO A 379 -19.71 -16.59 -9.73
C PRO A 379 -19.46 -15.22 -10.37
N GLN A 380 -20.13 -14.20 -9.84
CA GLN A 380 -20.16 -12.85 -10.39
C GLN A 380 -18.74 -12.28 -10.46
N PRO A 381 -18.19 -12.02 -11.67
CA PRO A 381 -16.86 -11.45 -11.79
C PRO A 381 -16.92 -9.93 -11.62
N SER A 382 -16.12 -9.42 -10.67
CA SER A 382 -15.61 -8.04 -10.55
C SER A 382 -16.58 -6.84 -10.52
N GLY A 383 -16.42 -5.99 -9.49
CA GLY A 383 -16.80 -4.57 -9.58
C GLY A 383 -18.15 -4.15 -8.99
N THR A 384 -18.83 -4.98 -8.20
CA THR A 384 -20.17 -4.65 -7.66
C THR A 384 -20.15 -3.89 -6.33
N THR A 385 -19.00 -3.77 -5.65
CA THR A 385 -18.92 -3.17 -4.31
C THR A 385 -17.94 -1.99 -4.23
N CYS A 386 -18.44 -0.86 -3.75
CA CYS A 386 -17.68 0.36 -3.51
C CYS A 386 -16.75 0.14 -2.30
N LEU A 387 -15.49 0.60 -2.42
CA LEU A 387 -14.43 0.43 -1.41
C LEU A 387 -14.08 1.73 -0.67
N CYS A 388 -14.94 2.76 -0.76
CA CYS A 388 -14.71 4.02 -0.06
C CYS A 388 -14.80 3.86 1.46
N TRP A 389 -14.28 4.83 2.21
CA TRP A 389 -14.27 4.81 3.68
C TRP A 389 -15.66 4.60 4.28
N THR A 390 -16.69 5.24 3.70
CA THR A 390 -18.08 5.08 4.16
C THR A 390 -18.55 3.62 4.04
N CYS A 391 -18.34 3.01 2.88
CA CYS A 391 -18.76 1.63 2.64
C CYS A 391 -17.96 0.63 3.48
N GLU A 392 -16.64 0.79 3.58
CA GLU A 392 -15.81 -0.07 4.42
C GLU A 392 -16.16 0.07 5.90
N ARG A 393 -16.41 1.28 6.39
CA ARG A 393 -16.80 1.50 7.78
C ARG A 393 -18.16 0.92 8.08
N LEU A 394 -19.10 0.98 7.13
CA LEU A 394 -20.39 0.28 7.26
C LEU A 394 -20.21 -1.22 7.32
N ARG A 395 -19.29 -1.80 6.54
CA ARG A 395 -19.00 -3.25 6.54
C ARG A 395 -18.41 -3.77 7.84
N ASP A 396 -17.82 -2.92 8.68
CA ASP A 396 -17.37 -3.32 10.01
C ASP A 396 -18.55 -3.70 10.93
N ASP A 397 -19.73 -3.09 10.74
CA ASP A 397 -20.95 -3.43 11.50
C ASP A 397 -21.96 -4.25 10.65
N LEU A 398 -21.89 -4.15 9.31
CA LEU A 398 -22.74 -4.87 8.33
C LEU A 398 -21.93 -5.51 7.19
N PRO A 399 -21.34 -6.70 7.39
CA PRO A 399 -20.45 -7.32 6.40
C PRO A 399 -21.07 -7.53 5.00
N THR A 400 -22.38 -7.69 4.91
CA THR A 400 -23.13 -7.89 3.65
C THR A 400 -23.45 -6.59 2.90
N PHE A 401 -23.10 -5.42 3.46
CA PHE A 401 -23.40 -4.12 2.87
C PHE A 401 -22.70 -3.94 1.50
N SER A 402 -23.49 -3.58 0.49
CA SER A 402 -23.00 -3.42 -0.88
C SER A 402 -23.66 -2.25 -1.61
N LEU A 403 -22.83 -1.47 -2.29
CA LEU A 403 -23.22 -0.41 -3.22
C LEU A 403 -22.30 -0.50 -4.43
N SER A 404 -22.84 -0.29 -5.63
CA SER A 404 -22.00 -0.20 -6.82
C SER A 404 -21.03 0.99 -6.72
N PRO A 405 -19.80 0.88 -7.23
CA PRO A 405 -18.90 2.01 -7.39
C PRO A 405 -19.58 3.15 -8.17
N LYS A 406 -19.19 4.40 -7.89
CA LYS A 406 -19.59 5.54 -8.72
C LYS A 406 -18.89 5.41 -10.07
N GLU A 407 -19.64 5.22 -11.16
CA GLU A 407 -19.08 5.30 -12.51
C GLU A 407 -18.58 6.73 -12.74
N GLU A 408 -17.26 6.90 -12.83
CA GLU A 408 -16.67 8.09 -13.45
C GLU A 408 -16.83 7.92 -14.97
N PRO A 409 -17.33 8.93 -15.71
CA PRO A 409 -17.43 8.81 -17.16
C PRO A 409 -16.05 8.54 -17.74
N LEU A 410 -15.87 7.38 -18.38
CA LEU A 410 -14.74 7.20 -19.30
C LEU A 410 -14.84 8.32 -20.33
N ALA A 411 -13.84 9.21 -20.36
CA ALA A 411 -13.66 10.10 -21.48
C ALA A 411 -13.41 9.23 -22.71
N ASN A 412 -14.45 9.01 -23.52
CA ASN A 412 -14.32 8.34 -24.80
C ASN A 412 -13.40 9.18 -25.69
N PRO A 413 -12.24 8.68 -26.13
CA PRO A 413 -11.35 9.42 -27.04
C PRO A 413 -11.91 9.52 -28.48
N ALA A 414 -13.09 8.94 -28.75
CA ALA A 414 -13.69 8.89 -30.08
C ALA A 414 -14.73 10.00 -30.38
N ALA A 415 -15.01 10.92 -29.45
CA ALA A 415 -15.99 11.99 -29.65
C ALA A 415 -15.37 13.35 -30.04
N ALA A 416 -14.07 13.39 -30.35
CA ALA A 416 -13.38 14.58 -30.86
C ALA A 416 -13.44 14.65 -32.39
N ALA A 417 -14.64 14.68 -32.97
CA ALA A 417 -14.82 15.04 -34.39
C ALA A 417 -16.25 15.52 -34.65
N GLY A 418 -16.47 16.83 -34.53
CA GLY A 418 -17.64 17.51 -35.08
C GLY A 418 -18.21 18.60 -34.16
N PRO A 419 -18.51 19.81 -34.67
CA PRO A 419 -19.26 20.79 -33.89
C PRO A 419 -20.70 20.29 -33.68
N PRO A 420 -21.30 20.53 -32.48
CA PRO A 420 -22.67 20.11 -32.22
C PRO A 420 -23.66 20.88 -33.11
N PRO A 421 -24.72 20.23 -33.62
CA PRO A 421 -25.76 20.94 -34.38
C PRO A 421 -26.53 21.90 -33.46
N SER A 422 -26.75 23.12 -33.94
CA SER A 422 -27.56 24.14 -33.29
C SER A 422 -29.01 23.67 -33.10
N PRO A 423 -29.66 23.92 -31.95
CA PRO A 423 -31.06 23.53 -31.73
C PRO A 423 -32.05 24.44 -32.50
N PRO A 424 -33.23 23.94 -32.89
CA PRO A 424 -34.26 24.73 -33.58
C PRO A 424 -34.92 25.79 -32.65
N PRO A 425 -35.48 26.88 -33.22
CA PRO A 425 -35.81 28.11 -32.49
C PRO A 425 -37.15 28.07 -31.72
N TRP A 426 -37.59 26.91 -31.22
CA TRP A 426 -38.77 26.84 -30.34
C TRP A 426 -38.63 25.76 -29.27
N SER A 427 -37.74 25.97 -28.31
CA SER A 427 -37.71 25.16 -27.08
C SER A 427 -37.49 26.06 -25.88
N THR A 428 -38.57 26.67 -25.41
CA THR A 428 -38.63 27.30 -24.09
C THR A 428 -38.84 26.19 -23.07
N SER A 429 -37.75 25.67 -22.49
CA SER A 429 -37.88 24.87 -21.26
C SER A 429 -36.66 25.02 -20.37
N SER A 430 -36.95 25.40 -19.14
CA SER A 430 -36.05 25.79 -18.06
C SER A 430 -35.05 24.67 -17.71
N TYR A 431 -33.77 24.99 -17.72
CA TYR A 431 -32.72 24.13 -17.19
C TYR A 431 -32.94 23.88 -15.70
N THR A 432 -33.38 22.68 -15.35
CA THR A 432 -33.13 22.09 -14.04
C THR A 432 -32.46 20.76 -14.30
N THR A 433 -31.14 20.71 -14.13
CA THR A 433 -30.37 19.45 -14.14
C THR A 433 -30.84 18.59 -12.97
N PRO A 434 -31.43 17.39 -13.17
CA PRO A 434 -31.67 16.48 -12.08
C PRO A 434 -30.34 15.85 -11.69
N SER A 435 -29.94 16.03 -10.44
CA SER A 435 -28.88 15.24 -9.80
C SER A 435 -29.34 13.79 -9.75
N THR A 436 -28.89 12.96 -10.70
CA THR A 436 -29.21 11.53 -10.73
C THR A 436 -28.51 10.83 -9.57
N SER A 437 -29.18 10.74 -8.41
CA SER A 437 -28.75 9.90 -7.29
C SER A 437 -28.76 8.44 -7.74
N GLN A 438 -27.64 7.73 -7.57
CA GLN A 438 -27.60 6.28 -7.81
C GLN A 438 -28.72 5.57 -7.03
N PRO A 439 -29.44 4.61 -7.64
CA PRO A 439 -30.42 3.80 -6.92
C PRO A 439 -29.71 3.02 -5.81
N TRP A 440 -30.19 3.14 -4.58
CA TRP A 440 -29.70 2.36 -3.45
C TRP A 440 -30.90 1.88 -2.62
N ASP A 441 -30.74 0.79 -1.86
CA ASP A 441 -31.80 0.23 -1.02
C ASP A 441 -31.60 0.64 0.45
N PRO A 442 -32.43 1.55 1.00
CA PRO A 442 -32.38 1.96 2.40
C PRO A 442 -32.52 0.80 3.39
N ARG A 443 -33.18 -0.30 3.00
CA ARG A 443 -33.41 -1.46 3.88
C ARG A 443 -32.12 -2.14 4.32
N GLN A 444 -31.02 -1.97 3.59
CA GLN A 444 -29.71 -2.51 3.97
C GLN A 444 -29.24 -1.99 5.34
N LEU A 445 -29.68 -0.79 5.76
CA LEU A 445 -29.29 -0.19 7.03
C LEU A 445 -30.29 -0.43 8.17
N SER A 446 -31.40 -1.12 7.91
CA SER A 446 -32.51 -1.29 8.87
C SER A 446 -32.11 -2.06 10.14
N SER A 447 -31.04 -2.85 10.09
CA SER A 447 -30.50 -3.56 11.25
C SER A 447 -29.62 -2.71 12.16
N LEU A 448 -29.21 -1.50 11.72
CA LEU A 448 -28.40 -0.60 12.54
C LEU A 448 -29.28 0.28 13.42
N SER A 449 -28.91 0.35 14.70
CA SER A 449 -29.48 1.34 15.63
C SER A 449 -29.05 2.77 15.26
N SER A 450 -29.88 3.74 15.67
CA SER A 450 -29.56 5.17 15.53
C SER A 450 -28.21 5.52 16.20
N GLU A 451 -27.87 4.89 17.33
CA GLU A 451 -26.59 5.09 18.00
C GLU A 451 -25.41 4.57 17.15
N GLN A 452 -25.53 3.38 16.55
CA GLN A 452 -24.50 2.85 15.64
C GLN A 452 -24.29 3.75 14.42
N LEU A 453 -25.38 4.22 13.79
CA LEU A 453 -25.31 5.15 12.67
C LEU A 453 -24.62 6.46 13.04
N HIS A 454 -24.88 6.98 14.25
CA HIS A 454 -24.20 8.16 14.77
C HIS A 454 -22.69 7.91 14.94
N TYR A 455 -22.28 6.78 15.54
CA TYR A 455 -20.84 6.45 15.66
C TYR A 455 -20.15 6.29 14.31
N ILE A 456 -20.80 5.63 13.34
CA ILE A 456 -20.25 5.48 11.98
C ILE A 456 -20.03 6.87 11.34
N LYS A 457 -21.02 7.77 11.44
CA LYS A 457 -20.90 9.13 10.91
C LYS A 457 -19.82 9.94 11.63
N ASP A 458 -19.69 9.81 12.95
CA ASP A 458 -18.64 10.48 13.72
C ASP A 458 -17.23 9.96 13.37
N ASP A 459 -17.04 8.65 13.22
CA ASP A 459 -15.77 8.06 12.77
C ASP A 459 -15.35 8.62 11.40
N LEU A 460 -16.28 8.65 10.44
CA LEU A 460 -16.03 9.20 9.12
C LEU A 460 -15.72 10.70 9.18
N GLY A 461 -16.53 11.48 9.90
CA GLY A 461 -16.33 12.92 10.08
C GLY A 461 -14.97 13.24 10.69
N PHE A 462 -14.58 12.49 11.73
CA PHE A 462 -13.31 12.69 12.42
C PHE A 462 -12.12 12.39 11.53
N HIS A 463 -12.10 11.23 10.86
CA HIS A 463 -11.00 10.86 9.97
C HIS A 463 -10.89 11.82 8.77
N HIS A 464 -12.01 12.27 8.20
CA HIS A 464 -11.98 13.31 7.16
C HIS A 464 -11.43 14.64 7.68
N ALA A 465 -11.78 15.06 8.89
CA ALA A 465 -11.24 16.26 9.51
C ALA A 465 -9.73 16.14 9.80
N VAL A 466 -9.26 14.96 10.22
CA VAL A 466 -7.82 14.68 10.42
C VAL A 466 -7.07 14.79 9.09
N GLU A 467 -7.55 14.16 8.01
CA GLU A 467 -6.90 14.27 6.72
C GLU A 467 -6.95 15.68 6.13
N ALA A 468 -8.05 16.40 6.33
CA ALA A 468 -8.16 17.79 5.93
C ALA A 468 -7.13 18.67 6.66
N ALA A 469 -6.97 18.48 7.97
CA ALA A 469 -5.95 19.18 8.76
C ALA A 469 -4.53 18.83 8.30
N ARG A 470 -4.24 17.54 8.02
CA ARG A 470 -2.93 17.10 7.51
C ARG A 470 -2.61 17.76 6.17
N ARG A 471 -3.56 17.79 5.22
CA ARG A 471 -3.40 18.47 3.92
C ARG A 471 -3.14 19.97 4.04
N GLN A 472 -3.65 20.60 5.10
CA GLN A 472 -3.45 22.02 5.37
C GLN A 472 -2.23 22.31 6.25
N GLY A 473 -1.49 21.28 6.71
CA GLY A 473 -0.38 21.44 7.64
C GLY A 473 -0.82 21.97 9.02
N LEU A 474 -2.07 21.75 9.41
CA LEU A 474 -2.63 22.18 10.69
C LEU A 474 -2.45 21.10 11.76
N THR A 475 -2.55 21.51 13.03
CA THR A 475 -2.57 20.58 14.16
C THR A 475 -3.75 19.62 14.04
N LEU A 476 -3.49 18.31 14.21
CA LEU A 476 -4.53 17.31 14.06
C LEU A 476 -5.65 17.51 15.10
N PRO A 477 -6.93 17.46 14.67
CA PRO A 477 -8.05 17.52 15.58
C PRO A 477 -8.06 16.30 16.49
N THR A 478 -8.66 16.46 17.66
CA THR A 478 -8.80 15.42 18.70
C THR A 478 -10.28 15.19 19.00
N ARG A 479 -10.60 13.96 19.39
CA ARG A 479 -11.91 13.59 19.92
C ARG A 479 -11.78 12.72 21.16
N PRO A 480 -12.79 12.68 22.05
CA PRO A 480 -12.84 11.69 23.13
C PRO A 480 -12.83 10.28 22.54
N PRO A 481 -12.15 9.31 23.18
CA PRO A 481 -12.09 7.96 22.65
C PRO A 481 -13.48 7.32 22.67
N THR A 482 -13.81 6.62 21.59
CA THR A 482 -15.07 5.89 21.46
C THR A 482 -15.15 4.75 22.48
N ALA A 483 -16.35 4.23 22.73
CA ALA A 483 -16.50 3.07 23.61
C ALA A 483 -15.69 1.86 23.12
N LYS A 484 -15.68 1.63 21.80
CA LYS A 484 -14.87 0.58 21.14
C LYS A 484 -13.37 0.81 21.37
N GLU A 485 -12.88 2.03 21.18
CA GLU A 485 -11.47 2.38 21.42
C GLU A 485 -11.07 2.20 22.89
N LYS A 486 -11.91 2.65 23.84
CA LYS A 486 -11.69 2.45 25.28
C LYS A 486 -11.65 0.97 25.65
N GLU A 487 -12.53 0.16 25.07
CA GLU A 487 -12.53 -1.27 25.32
C GLU A 487 -11.29 -1.95 24.72
N ALA A 488 -10.88 -1.57 23.51
CA ALA A 488 -9.64 -2.06 22.89
C ALA A 488 -8.41 -1.70 23.74
N GLU A 489 -8.32 -0.46 24.24
CA GLU A 489 -7.28 -0.03 25.18
C GLU A 489 -7.27 -0.87 26.47
N ARG A 490 -8.45 -1.19 27.02
CA ARG A 490 -8.58 -2.04 28.21
C ARG A 490 -8.11 -3.47 27.93
N ARG A 491 -8.54 -4.07 26.81
CA ARG A 491 -8.12 -5.42 26.40
C ARG A 491 -6.61 -5.49 26.17
N GLU A 492 -6.04 -4.46 25.54
CA GLU A 492 -4.59 -4.35 25.33
C GLU A 492 -3.83 -4.26 26.66
N LYS A 493 -4.32 -3.43 27.60
CA LYS A 493 -3.74 -3.33 28.93
C LYS A 493 -3.77 -4.68 29.67
N GLN A 494 -4.90 -5.39 29.60
CA GLN A 494 -5.05 -6.71 30.20
C GLN A 494 -4.06 -7.72 29.57
N ARG A 495 -3.88 -7.70 28.24
CA ARG A 495 -2.92 -8.56 27.54
C ARG A 495 -1.48 -8.30 27.97
N ARG A 496 -1.10 -7.03 28.16
CA ARG A 496 0.22 -6.65 28.69
C ARG A 496 0.42 -7.13 30.13
N GLU A 497 -0.61 -7.00 30.96
CA GLU A 497 -0.59 -7.47 32.35
C GLU A 497 -0.57 -8.99 32.50
N SER A 498 -1.12 -9.73 31.53
CA SER A 498 -1.04 -11.20 31.48
C SER A 498 0.29 -11.69 30.90
N ALA A 499 0.84 -11.00 29.90
CA ALA A 499 2.17 -11.30 29.36
C ALA A 499 3.28 -11.08 30.41
N GLY A 500 3.13 -10.07 31.28
CA GLY A 500 4.04 -9.84 32.41
C GLY A 500 3.90 -10.82 33.58
N ARG A 501 2.96 -11.78 33.53
CA ARG A 501 2.71 -12.79 34.60
C ARG A 501 3.01 -14.23 34.18
N GLY A 502 3.42 -14.47 32.93
CA GLY A 502 3.91 -15.77 32.47
C GLY A 502 5.44 -15.77 32.33
N SER A 503 6.09 -16.84 32.79
CA SER A 503 7.54 -17.06 32.59
C SER A 503 7.91 -16.97 31.09
N PRO A 504 9.07 -16.41 30.72
CA PRO A 504 9.39 -16.08 29.33
C PRO A 504 9.77 -17.33 28.54
N LEU A 505 8.82 -17.87 27.77
CA LEU A 505 9.15 -18.66 26.58
C LEU A 505 9.29 -17.67 25.43
N PHE A 506 10.47 -17.07 25.36
CA PHE A 506 11.15 -16.38 24.25
C PHE A 506 12.13 -15.41 24.92
N PRO A 507 13.45 -15.51 24.70
CA PRO A 507 14.36 -14.51 25.22
C PRO A 507 14.13 -13.23 24.43
N ASP A 508 13.36 -12.32 25.01
CA ASP A 508 13.67 -10.90 24.87
C ASP A 508 15.14 -10.77 25.28
N VAL A 509 16.03 -10.59 24.30
CA VAL A 509 17.32 -9.97 24.58
C VAL A 509 17.01 -8.51 24.87
N TYR A 510 16.52 -8.26 26.09
CA TYR A 510 16.76 -7.02 26.77
C TYR A 510 18.27 -6.90 26.87
N VAL A 511 18.84 -5.98 26.09
CA VAL A 511 20.13 -5.41 26.45
C VAL A 511 19.87 -4.68 27.76
N ASP A 512 20.30 -5.31 28.84
CA ASP A 512 20.50 -4.69 30.15
C ASP A 512 21.49 -3.53 29.97
N MET A 513 20.94 -2.34 29.71
CA MET A 513 21.65 -1.09 29.93
C MET A 513 21.72 -0.91 31.44
N GLY A 514 22.76 -1.52 32.03
CA GLY A 514 23.02 -1.53 33.45
C GLY A 514 22.84 -0.15 34.08
N SER A 515 21.96 -0.12 35.08
CA SER A 515 21.74 1.03 35.96
C SER A 515 23.01 1.36 36.74
N SER A 516 23.58 2.55 36.51
CA SER A 516 24.20 3.28 37.62
C SER A 516 24.08 4.79 37.42
N SER A 517 23.26 5.39 38.28
CA SER A 517 23.09 6.82 38.41
C SER A 517 24.40 7.48 38.84
N LYS A 518 24.99 8.34 37.98
CA LYS A 518 25.70 9.55 38.40
C LYS A 518 26.01 10.41 37.17
N TRP A 519 25.34 11.56 37.12
CA TRP A 519 25.68 12.67 36.23
C TRP A 519 27.18 13.01 36.35
N ARG A 520 27.92 12.85 35.24
CA ARG A 520 29.20 13.53 35.01
C ARG A 520 29.23 14.07 33.58
N LYS A 521 29.33 15.39 33.51
CA LYS A 521 29.62 16.19 32.32
C LYS A 521 31.08 15.93 31.92
N TRP A 522 31.35 15.62 30.64
CA TRP A 522 32.63 15.73 29.89
C TRP A 522 32.54 14.78 28.67
N SER A 523 33.17 14.98 27.52
CA SER A 523 33.52 16.10 26.64
C SER A 523 33.93 15.43 25.32
N ARG A 524 33.70 16.09 24.17
CA ARG A 524 34.12 15.64 22.82
C ARG A 524 35.52 15.01 22.81
N LYS A 525 35.66 13.81 22.25
CA LYS A 525 36.83 13.41 21.45
C LYS A 525 36.46 12.25 20.51
N LYS A 526 36.85 12.46 19.25
CA LYS A 526 36.91 11.55 18.10
C LYS A 526 37.00 10.06 18.43
N GLU A 527 36.21 9.27 17.72
CA GLU A 527 36.65 7.97 17.20
C GLU A 527 36.14 7.87 15.76
N ASP A 528 37.08 8.13 14.85
CA ASP A 528 37.00 7.81 13.43
C ASP A 528 37.07 6.27 13.33
N ALA A 529 36.01 5.62 12.89
CA ALA A 529 36.04 4.24 12.41
C ALA A 529 35.65 4.27 10.93
N GLU A 530 36.67 4.31 10.08
CA GLU A 530 36.56 4.10 8.65
C GLU A 530 35.86 2.76 8.39
N ILE A 531 34.73 2.83 7.70
CA ILE A 531 34.13 1.68 7.04
C ILE A 531 34.95 1.47 5.76
N CYS A 532 36.03 0.70 5.86
CA CYS A 532 36.73 0.15 4.70
C CYS A 532 36.30 -1.31 4.52
N VAL A 533 35.57 -1.57 3.44
CA VAL A 533 35.60 -2.83 2.69
C VAL A 533 35.77 -2.45 1.23
#